data_AF-A0A9W9JYB3-F1
#
_entry.id   AF-A0A9W9JYB3-F1
#
_cell.length_a   1.000
_cell.length_b   1.000
_cell.length_c   1.000
_cell.angle_alpha   90.00
_cell.angle_beta   90.00
_cell.angle_gamma   90.00
#
_symmetry.space_group_name_H-M   'P 1'
#
loop_
_entity.id
_entity.type
_entity.pdbx_description
1 polymer ?
#
loop_
_entity_poly.entity_id
_entity_poly.type
_entity_poly.pdbx_seq_one_letter_code
_entity_poly.pdbx_strand_id
1 'polypeptide(L)'
;MHALFNCSFLSLPHPRLEAVREDAQKLGCASAVGSNAIQLVCAVGFEVLTTALEEKTSKVVKDVTAQLDVSECVGIFQAAGLEESIVPCLEIAKKERNEVFVVTTTPLQGVKIPEGLNVKMVFGDGPDNILPIWEEEYLPQTLIQRGCLVASEPLVLVTKGLESIQEGFNLMRKGVSAGKVVVIGE
;
A
#
# COMPACT_ATOMS: atom_id res chain seq x y z
N MET A 1 0.08 0.31 7.88
CA MET A 1 -1.21 0.16 7.17
C MET A 1 -2.31 0.97 7.81
N HIS A 2 -2.55 0.79 9.12
CA HIS A 2 -3.42 1.66 9.92
C HIS A 2 -3.11 3.16 9.72
N ALA A 3 -1.83 3.52 9.50
CA ALA A 3 -1.40 4.90 9.32
C ALA A 3 -2.15 5.69 8.23
N LEU A 4 -2.69 5.04 7.19
CA LEU A 4 -3.53 5.73 6.19
C LEU A 4 -4.80 6.34 6.80
N PHE A 5 -5.26 5.81 7.93
CA PHE A 5 -6.45 6.20 8.66
C PHE A 5 -6.14 7.14 9.84
N ASN A 6 -4.86 7.38 10.11
CA ASN A 6 -4.42 8.29 11.16
C ASN A 6 -4.49 9.73 10.64
N CYS A 7 -4.91 10.67 11.51
CA CYS A 7 -5.08 12.08 11.16
C CYS A 7 -3.78 12.79 10.74
N SER A 8 -2.63 12.17 11.02
CA SER A 8 -1.31 12.66 10.65
C SER A 8 -0.90 12.34 9.20
N PHE A 9 -1.76 11.66 8.44
CA PHE A 9 -1.55 11.21 7.06
C PHE A 9 -2.82 11.46 6.22
N LEU A 10 -3.36 10.43 5.53
CA LEU A 10 -4.54 10.58 4.66
C LEU A 10 -5.86 10.77 5.43
N SER A 11 -5.90 10.47 6.73
CA SER A 11 -7.10 10.66 7.58
C SER A 11 -8.35 9.95 7.04
N LEU A 12 -8.18 8.78 6.40
CA LEU A 12 -9.31 8.05 5.82
C LEU A 12 -10.31 7.60 6.90
N PRO A 13 -11.61 7.51 6.61
CA PRO A 13 -12.61 6.95 7.50
C PRO A 13 -12.25 5.54 7.96
N HIS A 14 -12.48 5.23 9.24
CA HIS A 14 -12.19 3.89 9.78
C HIS A 14 -13.05 2.81 9.12
N PRO A 15 -12.47 1.64 8.84
CA PRO A 15 -13.21 0.54 8.25
C PRO A 15 -14.21 -0.07 9.22
N ARG A 16 -15.27 -0.64 8.66
CA ARG A 16 -16.34 -1.33 9.38
C ARG A 16 -16.43 -2.76 8.88
N LEU A 17 -16.93 -3.67 9.72
CA LEU A 17 -17.07 -5.10 9.39
C LEU A 17 -17.87 -5.33 8.10
N GLU A 18 -18.81 -4.45 7.82
CA GLU A 18 -19.51 -4.37 6.54
C GLU A 18 -18.68 -3.53 5.56
N ALA A 19 -17.94 -4.22 4.67
CA ALA A 19 -17.20 -3.56 3.60
C ALA A 19 -18.16 -2.89 2.62
N VAL A 20 -17.86 -1.64 2.26
CA VAL A 20 -18.66 -0.87 1.30
C VAL A 20 -18.45 -1.39 -0.14
N ARG A 21 -17.26 -1.95 -0.43
CA ARG A 21 -16.91 -2.54 -1.72
C ARG A 21 -16.21 -3.88 -1.53
N GLU A 22 -16.75 -4.93 -2.16
CA GLU A 22 -16.19 -6.29 -2.11
C GLU A 22 -15.41 -6.68 -3.38
N ASP A 23 -15.57 -5.93 -4.46
CA ASP A 23 -14.94 -6.14 -5.78
C ASP A 23 -13.42 -5.90 -5.78
N ALA A 24 -12.93 -5.09 -4.85
CA ALA A 24 -11.51 -4.76 -4.69
C ALA A 24 -10.62 -5.91 -4.20
N GLN A 25 -11.21 -7.02 -3.77
CA GLN A 25 -10.49 -8.23 -3.37
C GLN A 25 -9.60 -8.78 -4.50
N LYS A 26 -9.79 -8.37 -5.76
CA LYS A 26 -9.01 -8.85 -6.92
C LYS A 26 -7.85 -7.93 -7.34
N LEU A 27 -7.66 -6.76 -6.72
CA LEU A 27 -6.54 -5.87 -7.05
C LEU A 27 -5.29 -6.23 -6.24
N GLY A 28 -4.39 -7.01 -6.85
CA GLY A 28 -3.04 -7.19 -6.35
C GLY A 28 -2.19 -5.92 -6.54
N CYS A 29 -1.34 -5.62 -5.55
CA CYS A 29 -0.21 -4.69 -5.70
C CYS A 29 1.08 -5.49 -5.66
N ALA A 30 2.15 -5.00 -6.29
CA ALA A 30 3.45 -5.66 -6.31
C ALA A 30 4.08 -5.81 -4.91
N SER A 31 3.61 -5.04 -3.90
CA SER A 31 4.10 -5.12 -2.53
C SER A 31 3.03 -5.59 -1.53
N ALA A 32 3.50 -6.25 -0.46
CA ALA A 32 2.65 -6.68 0.66
C ALA A 32 1.97 -5.48 1.36
N VAL A 33 2.65 -4.34 1.42
CA VAL A 33 2.10 -3.11 2.00
C VAL A 33 1.04 -2.51 1.09
N GLY A 34 1.31 -2.42 -0.21
CA GLY A 34 0.35 -1.88 -1.18
C GLY A 34 -0.92 -2.73 -1.32
N SER A 35 -0.80 -4.06 -1.30
CA SER A 35 -1.96 -4.96 -1.38
C SER A 35 -2.86 -4.88 -0.15
N ASN A 36 -2.28 -4.72 1.04
CA ASN A 36 -3.06 -4.43 2.24
C ASN A 36 -3.73 -3.05 2.14
N ALA A 37 -3.07 -2.05 1.54
CA ALA A 37 -3.63 -0.70 1.37
C ALA A 37 -4.87 -0.71 0.49
N ILE A 38 -4.78 -1.34 -0.66
CA ILE A 38 -5.91 -1.44 -1.60
C ILE A 38 -7.12 -2.07 -0.88
N GLN A 39 -6.92 -3.21 -0.21
CA GLN A 39 -8.01 -3.91 0.47
C GLN A 39 -8.69 -3.04 1.53
N LEU A 40 -7.90 -2.32 2.34
CA LEU A 40 -8.45 -1.47 3.41
C LEU A 40 -9.12 -0.20 2.87
N VAL A 41 -8.53 0.44 1.87
CA VAL A 41 -9.06 1.66 1.27
C VAL A 41 -10.37 1.38 0.53
N CYS A 42 -10.45 0.24 -0.17
CA CYS A 42 -11.70 -0.17 -0.80
C CYS A 42 -12.77 -0.62 0.20
N ALA A 43 -12.39 -1.26 1.31
CA ALA A 43 -13.33 -1.62 2.37
C ALA A 43 -14.09 -0.40 2.92
N VAL A 44 -13.48 0.79 2.88
CA VAL A 44 -14.10 2.04 3.33
C VAL A 44 -14.76 2.84 2.19
N GLY A 45 -14.84 2.27 0.99
CA GLY A 45 -15.65 2.77 -0.12
C GLY A 45 -14.89 3.52 -1.21
N PHE A 46 -13.58 3.70 -1.09
CA PHE A 46 -12.81 4.38 -2.13
C PHE A 46 -12.48 3.46 -3.30
N GLU A 47 -12.41 4.07 -4.47
CA GLU A 47 -11.81 3.47 -5.65
C GLU A 47 -10.29 3.65 -5.60
N VAL A 48 -9.54 2.62 -5.98
CA VAL A 48 -8.08 2.67 -5.95
C VAL A 48 -7.52 2.46 -7.33
N LEU A 49 -6.76 3.44 -7.81
CA LEU A 49 -5.96 3.34 -9.01
C LEU A 49 -4.58 2.77 -8.65
N THR A 50 -4.26 1.59 -9.15
CA THR A 50 -2.97 0.91 -8.93
C THR A 50 -2.11 0.97 -10.17
N THR A 51 -0.83 1.30 -9.99
CA THR A 51 0.17 1.36 -11.07
C THR A 51 1.02 0.09 -11.16
N ALA A 52 0.67 -0.94 -10.39
CA ALA A 52 1.45 -2.16 -10.25
C ALA A 52 1.30 -3.17 -11.41
N LEU A 53 0.56 -2.84 -12.47
CA LEU A 53 0.08 -3.82 -13.45
C LEU A 53 0.88 -3.94 -14.75
N GLU A 54 1.77 -3.03 -15.15
CA GLU A 54 2.64 -3.27 -16.33
C GLU A 54 3.81 -2.27 -16.47
N GLU A 55 4.93 -2.75 -17.01
CA GLU A 55 6.17 -2.00 -17.24
C GLU A 55 5.99 -0.74 -18.11
N LYS A 56 6.23 0.44 -17.55
CA LYS A 56 7.03 1.58 -18.07
C LYS A 56 6.69 2.87 -17.31
N THR A 57 7.59 3.29 -16.43
CA THR A 57 7.49 4.51 -15.60
C THR A 57 7.14 5.79 -16.36
N SER A 58 7.50 5.89 -17.65
CA SER A 58 7.27 7.11 -18.44
C SER A 58 5.81 7.34 -18.88
N LYS A 59 4.95 6.32 -18.87
CA LYS A 59 3.52 6.47 -19.19
C LYS A 59 2.63 6.61 -17.95
N VAL A 60 3.09 6.09 -16.81
CA VAL A 60 2.33 6.03 -15.56
C VAL A 60 1.77 7.39 -15.16
N VAL A 61 2.58 8.45 -15.17
CA VAL A 61 2.10 9.79 -14.77
C VAL A 61 0.97 10.25 -15.67
N LYS A 62 1.11 10.11 -16.99
CA LYS A 62 0.10 10.55 -17.96
C LYS A 62 -1.19 9.77 -17.79
N ASP A 63 -1.09 8.44 -17.74
CA ASP A 63 -2.25 7.55 -17.69
C ASP A 63 -3.03 7.72 -16.37
N VAL A 64 -2.32 7.89 -15.24
CA VAL A 64 -2.94 8.17 -13.95
C VAL A 64 -3.59 9.55 -13.95
N THR A 65 -2.90 10.60 -14.41
CA THR A 65 -3.50 11.95 -14.44
C THR A 65 -4.74 12.04 -15.32
N ALA A 66 -4.78 11.31 -16.44
CA ALA A 66 -5.95 11.26 -17.30
C ALA A 66 -7.16 10.58 -16.64
N GLN A 67 -6.93 9.63 -15.72
CA GLN A 67 -7.99 9.01 -14.92
C GLN A 67 -8.40 9.90 -13.74
N LEU A 68 -7.47 10.63 -13.13
CA LEU A 68 -7.79 11.58 -12.05
C LEU A 68 -8.51 12.83 -12.57
N ASP A 69 -8.37 13.19 -13.85
CA ASP A 69 -9.17 14.28 -14.46
C ASP A 69 -10.69 14.04 -14.38
N VAL A 70 -11.15 12.80 -14.22
CA VAL A 70 -12.57 12.45 -14.10
C VAL A 70 -13.04 12.16 -12.68
N SER A 71 -12.13 12.06 -11.71
CA SER A 71 -12.44 11.66 -10.32
C SER A 71 -11.54 12.38 -9.31
N GLU A 72 -12.09 12.80 -8.18
CA GLU A 72 -11.31 13.47 -7.14
C GLU A 72 -10.25 12.55 -6.51
N CYS A 73 -8.99 13.00 -6.52
CA CYS A 73 -7.90 12.33 -5.83
C CYS A 73 -7.85 12.75 -4.36
N VAL A 74 -8.10 11.82 -3.43
CA VAL A 74 -8.07 12.10 -1.98
C VAL A 74 -6.71 11.85 -1.33
N GLY A 75 -5.77 11.24 -2.04
CA GLY A 75 -4.47 10.88 -1.49
C GLY A 75 -3.67 9.96 -2.40
N ILE A 76 -2.34 9.97 -2.24
CA ILE A 76 -1.43 9.09 -2.98
C ILE A 76 -0.64 8.26 -1.96
N PHE A 77 -0.62 6.94 -2.16
CA PHE A 77 0.18 6.03 -1.33
C PHE A 77 1.24 5.31 -2.16
N GLN A 78 2.51 5.66 -1.92
CA GLN A 78 3.67 5.01 -2.53
C GLN A 78 4.14 3.87 -1.62
N ALA A 79 4.11 2.64 -2.14
CA ALA A 79 4.47 1.43 -1.41
C ALA A 79 5.42 0.51 -2.20
N ALA A 80 6.17 1.07 -3.15
CA ALA A 80 7.09 0.30 -3.99
C ALA A 80 8.46 0.06 -3.33
N GLY A 81 8.79 0.79 -2.26
CA GLY A 81 10.05 0.62 -1.53
C GLY A 81 11.31 1.09 -2.28
N LEU A 82 11.16 1.77 -3.43
CA LEU A 82 12.25 2.32 -4.23
C LEU A 82 12.23 3.86 -4.17
N GLU A 83 13.39 4.49 -4.06
CA GLU A 83 13.48 5.97 -4.02
C GLU A 83 13.00 6.59 -5.33
N GLU A 84 13.31 5.99 -6.49
CA GLU A 84 12.93 6.59 -7.79
C GLU A 84 11.42 6.62 -8.01
N SER A 85 10.68 5.76 -7.31
CA SER A 85 9.23 5.67 -7.43
C SER A 85 8.47 6.81 -6.76
N ILE A 86 9.14 7.67 -5.98
CA ILE A 86 8.51 8.86 -5.40
C ILE A 86 8.29 9.96 -6.44
N VAL A 87 9.19 10.10 -7.42
CA VAL A 87 9.16 11.18 -8.40
C VAL A 87 7.84 11.21 -9.18
N PRO A 88 7.34 10.08 -9.74
CA PRO A 88 6.02 10.04 -10.36
C PRO A 88 4.88 10.45 -9.43
N CYS A 89 4.93 10.06 -8.14
CA CYS A 89 3.90 10.43 -7.17
C CYS A 89 3.86 11.95 -6.92
N LEU A 90 5.03 12.60 -6.85
CA LEU A 90 5.13 14.06 -6.70
C LEU A 90 4.66 14.79 -7.96
N GLU A 91 4.97 14.26 -9.14
CA GLU A 91 4.50 14.83 -10.41
C GLU A 91 2.98 14.73 -10.57
N ILE A 92 2.37 13.62 -10.15
CA ILE A 92 0.91 13.47 -10.12
C ILE A 92 0.32 14.45 -9.11
N ALA A 93 0.80 14.47 -7.87
CA ALA A 93 0.30 15.38 -6.82
C ALA A 93 0.33 16.85 -7.23
N LYS A 94 1.38 17.28 -7.96
CA LYS A 94 1.50 18.66 -8.45
C LYS A 94 0.50 19.03 -9.55
N LYS A 95 0.00 18.05 -10.29
CA LYS A 95 -0.98 18.27 -11.38
C LYS A 95 -2.42 18.26 -10.88
N GLU A 96 -2.66 17.71 -9.69
CA GLU A 96 -3.97 17.73 -9.07
C GLU A 96 -4.42 19.16 -8.75
N ARG A 97 -5.73 19.39 -8.87
CA ARG A 97 -6.32 20.71 -8.65
C ARG A 97 -6.48 21.02 -7.16
N ASN A 98 -6.68 19.98 -6.36
CA ASN A 98 -6.79 20.03 -4.91
C ASN A 98 -5.44 19.68 -4.27
N GLU A 99 -5.28 20.07 -3.01
CA GLU A 99 -4.13 19.67 -2.21
C GLU A 99 -4.23 18.17 -1.92
N VAL A 100 -3.26 17.40 -2.42
CA VAL A 100 -3.21 15.94 -2.24
C VAL A 100 -2.03 15.57 -1.36
N PHE A 101 -2.32 14.81 -0.30
CA PHE A 101 -1.30 14.31 0.61
C PHE A 101 -0.64 13.05 0.02
N VAL A 102 0.69 13.05 -0.06
CA VAL A 102 1.49 11.90 -0.51
C VAL A 102 2.09 11.18 0.70
N VAL A 103 1.73 9.91 0.87
CA VAL A 103 2.29 9.04 1.91
C VAL A 103 3.23 8.03 1.26
N THR A 104 4.42 7.84 1.83
CA THR A 104 5.43 6.91 1.31
C THR A 104 5.90 5.92 2.36
N THR A 105 6.26 4.71 1.94
CA THR A 105 6.95 3.71 2.78
C THR A 105 8.47 3.82 2.70
N THR A 106 9.00 4.68 1.83
CA THR A 106 10.43 4.88 1.59
C THR A 106 10.90 6.15 2.30
N PRO A 107 12.13 6.16 2.85
CA PRO A 107 12.70 7.36 3.45
C PRO A 107 12.79 8.54 2.46
N LEU A 108 12.59 9.76 2.95
CA LEU A 108 12.58 10.99 2.15
C LEU A 108 13.95 11.69 2.06
N GLN A 109 15.00 11.10 2.65
CA GLN A 109 16.34 11.66 2.66
C GLN A 109 16.85 11.85 1.23
N GLY A 110 17.30 13.06 0.91
CA GLY A 110 17.81 13.38 -0.43
C GLY A 110 16.74 13.64 -1.49
N VAL A 111 15.45 13.44 -1.18
CA VAL A 111 14.34 13.76 -2.10
C VAL A 111 14.04 15.26 -2.05
N LYS A 112 14.03 15.92 -3.20
CA LYS A 112 13.57 17.31 -3.33
C LYS A 112 12.06 17.34 -3.46
N ILE A 113 11.37 17.72 -2.39
CA ILE A 113 9.91 17.89 -2.40
C ILE A 113 9.58 19.25 -3.01
N PRO A 114 8.77 19.31 -4.09
CA PRO A 114 8.26 20.57 -4.63
C PRO A 114 7.49 21.39 -3.59
N GLU A 115 7.61 22.72 -3.68
CA GLU A 115 6.89 23.64 -2.79
C GLU A 115 5.37 23.45 -2.90
N GLY A 116 4.67 23.46 -1.77
CA GLY A 116 3.22 23.27 -1.69
C GLY A 116 2.75 21.81 -1.69
N LEU A 117 3.64 20.82 -1.71
CA LEU A 117 3.26 19.42 -1.55
C LEU A 117 3.42 18.93 -0.12
N ASN A 118 2.38 18.28 0.40
CA ASN A 118 2.43 17.56 1.67
C ASN A 118 2.89 16.12 1.43
N VAL A 119 4.10 15.81 1.87
CA VAL A 119 4.69 14.49 1.68
C VAL A 119 5.21 13.99 3.03
N LYS A 120 4.83 12.76 3.40
CA LYS A 120 5.28 12.17 4.67
C LYS A 120 5.57 10.68 4.53
N MET A 121 6.70 10.27 5.10
CA MET A 121 6.99 8.86 5.27
C MET A 121 6.17 8.29 6.44
N VAL A 122 5.50 7.17 6.21
CA VAL A 122 4.96 6.36 7.30
C VAL A 122 6.08 5.53 7.91
N PHE A 123 6.24 5.64 9.24
CA PHE A 123 7.13 4.79 10.02
C PHE A 123 6.39 4.26 11.25
N GLY A 124 6.70 3.03 11.68
CA GLY A 124 5.92 2.29 12.66
C GLY A 124 6.21 2.64 14.13
N ASP A 125 6.78 3.81 14.41
CA ASP A 125 7.20 4.25 15.75
C ASP A 125 6.34 5.40 16.32
N GLY A 126 5.35 5.89 15.57
CA GLY A 126 4.49 6.98 15.99
C GLY A 126 3.40 6.55 16.98
N PRO A 127 2.90 7.47 17.85
CA PRO A 127 1.74 7.21 18.67
C PRO A 127 0.53 6.99 17.78
N ASP A 128 0.01 5.76 17.80
CA ASP A 128 -1.07 5.37 16.92
C ASP A 128 -2.33 5.07 17.73
N ASN A 129 -3.13 6.13 17.91
CA ASN A 129 -4.40 6.11 18.64
C ASN A 129 -5.48 5.24 17.98
N ILE A 130 -5.21 4.70 16.80
CA ILE A 130 -6.12 3.84 16.05
C ILE A 130 -5.76 2.37 16.21
N LEU A 131 -4.59 2.00 16.78
CA LEU A 131 -4.20 0.61 17.02
C LEU A 131 -5.29 -0.23 17.70
N PRO A 132 -5.99 0.25 18.75
CA PRO A 132 -7.06 -0.54 19.38
C PRO A 132 -8.19 -0.89 18.40
N ILE A 133 -8.60 0.06 17.55
CA ILE A 133 -9.63 -0.15 16.52
C ILE A 133 -9.17 -1.25 15.55
N TRP A 134 -7.88 -1.25 15.20
CA TRP A 134 -7.31 -2.23 14.28
C TRP A 134 -7.14 -3.62 14.92
N GLU A 135 -6.50 -3.69 16.08
CA GLU A 135 -6.08 -4.94 16.73
C GLU A 135 -7.21 -5.64 17.48
N GLU A 136 -8.18 -4.90 18.01
CA GLU A 136 -9.23 -5.46 18.88
C GLU A 136 -10.58 -5.56 18.16
N GLU A 137 -10.93 -4.59 17.31
CA GLU A 137 -12.28 -4.49 16.76
C GLU A 137 -12.37 -4.95 15.30
N TYR A 138 -11.53 -4.41 14.43
CA TYR A 138 -11.68 -4.61 12.99
C TYR A 138 -10.96 -5.86 12.48
N LEU A 139 -9.63 -5.97 12.69
CA LEU A 139 -8.82 -7.00 12.03
C LEU A 139 -9.19 -8.43 12.48
N PRO A 140 -9.34 -8.74 13.79
CA PRO A 140 -9.70 -10.10 14.22
C PRO A 140 -11.06 -10.54 13.68
N GLN A 141 -12.05 -9.66 13.78
CA GLN A 141 -13.42 -9.97 13.38
C GLN A 141 -13.52 -10.13 11.85
N THR A 142 -12.85 -9.27 11.09
CA THR A 142 -12.84 -9.34 9.61
C THR A 142 -12.16 -10.61 9.12
N LEU A 143 -11.08 -11.05 9.77
CA LEU A 143 -10.41 -12.31 9.48
C LEU A 143 -11.32 -13.52 9.77
N ILE A 144 -12.04 -13.51 10.89
CA ILE A 144 -12.97 -14.58 11.26
C ILE A 144 -14.17 -14.66 10.28
N GLN A 145 -14.78 -13.52 9.97
CA GLN A 145 -16.03 -13.49 9.20
C GLN A 145 -15.83 -13.66 7.70
N ARG A 146 -14.82 -13.00 7.14
CA ARG A 146 -14.65 -12.88 5.68
C ARG A 146 -13.46 -13.67 5.14
N GLY A 147 -12.57 -14.16 6.01
CA GLY A 147 -11.26 -14.68 5.58
C GLY A 147 -10.44 -13.64 4.81
N CYS A 148 -10.78 -12.35 4.95
CA CYS A 148 -10.38 -11.24 4.09
C CYS A 148 -8.89 -10.91 4.22
N LEU A 149 -8.06 -11.73 3.60
CA LEU A 149 -6.80 -11.30 3.00
C LEU A 149 -6.69 -12.04 1.69
N VAL A 150 -6.94 -11.36 0.58
CA VAL A 150 -6.49 -11.89 -0.71
C VAL A 150 -4.98 -11.78 -0.72
N ALA A 151 -4.35 -12.83 -0.23
CA ALA A 151 -2.94 -13.06 -0.39
C ALA A 151 -2.76 -13.86 -1.69
N SER A 152 -1.84 -13.43 -2.54
CA SER A 152 -1.29 -14.29 -3.58
C SER A 152 -0.86 -15.62 -2.95
N GLU A 153 -0.99 -16.72 -3.71
CA GLU A 153 -0.47 -18.01 -3.27
C GLU A 153 1.00 -17.85 -2.82
N PRO A 154 1.34 -18.31 -1.61
CA PRO A 154 2.68 -18.12 -1.08
C PRO A 154 3.69 -19.02 -1.82
N LEU A 155 4.88 -18.48 -2.03
CA LEU A 155 6.05 -19.25 -2.44
C LEU A 155 6.68 -19.84 -1.19
N VAL A 156 6.18 -21.00 -0.77
CA VAL A 156 6.69 -21.72 0.40
C VAL A 156 8.00 -22.40 0.04
N LEU A 157 9.07 -22.09 0.79
CA LEU A 157 10.33 -22.79 0.62
C LEU A 157 10.19 -24.25 1.05
N VAL A 158 10.90 -25.13 0.34
CA VAL A 158 10.94 -26.56 0.68
C VAL A 158 11.69 -26.77 1.99
N THR A 159 12.72 -25.97 2.22
CA THR A 159 13.55 -25.94 3.43
C THR A 159 12.83 -25.14 4.54
N LYS A 160 12.96 -25.60 5.79
CA LYS A 160 12.29 -25.02 6.97
C LYS A 160 13.31 -24.36 7.90
N GLY A 161 12.86 -23.75 8.99
CA GLY A 161 13.77 -23.26 10.02
C GLY A 161 14.59 -22.02 9.62
N LEU A 162 15.49 -21.61 10.51
CA LEU A 162 16.27 -20.38 10.38
C LEU A 162 17.30 -20.45 9.24
N GLU A 163 17.81 -21.64 8.93
CA GLU A 163 18.75 -21.90 7.85
C GLU A 163 18.20 -21.51 6.47
N SER A 164 16.87 -21.51 6.33
CA SER A 164 16.16 -21.24 5.08
C SER A 164 15.94 -19.75 4.83
N ILE A 165 16.24 -18.88 5.81
CA ILE A 165 16.07 -17.43 5.67
C ILE A 165 16.93 -16.88 4.52
N GLN A 166 18.17 -17.35 4.40
CA GLN A 166 19.08 -16.85 3.38
C GLN A 166 18.64 -17.27 1.96
N GLU A 167 18.09 -18.47 1.81
CA GLU A 167 17.49 -18.95 0.57
C GLU A 167 16.30 -18.07 0.18
N GLY A 168 15.38 -17.81 1.12
CA GLY A 168 14.22 -16.97 0.89
C GLY A 168 14.59 -15.54 0.49
N PHE A 169 15.60 -14.96 1.14
CA PHE A 169 16.10 -13.63 0.79
C PHE A 169 16.67 -13.60 -0.64
N ASN A 170 17.42 -14.63 -1.03
CA ASN A 170 17.99 -14.71 -2.38
C ASN A 170 16.92 -14.89 -3.45
N LEU A 171 15.85 -15.63 -3.14
CA LEU A 171 14.69 -15.76 -4.02
C LEU A 171 13.98 -14.41 -4.22
N MET A 172 13.71 -13.69 -3.13
CA MET A 172 13.09 -12.36 -3.17
C MET A 172 13.90 -11.37 -4.03
N ARG A 173 15.24 -11.35 -3.88
CA ARG A 173 16.14 -10.50 -4.68
C ARG A 173 16.04 -10.73 -6.19
N LYS A 174 15.71 -11.95 -6.63
CA LYS A 174 15.55 -12.27 -8.06
C LYS A 174 14.22 -11.75 -8.63
N GLY A 175 13.33 -11.24 -7.79
CA GLY A 175 11.97 -10.89 -8.14
C GLY A 175 11.04 -12.11 -8.05
N VAL A 176 9.88 -11.92 -7.41
CA VAL A 176 8.92 -13.00 -7.12
C VAL A 176 7.51 -12.70 -7.65
N SER A 177 7.38 -11.73 -8.57
CA SER A 177 6.11 -11.36 -9.22
C SER A 177 4.93 -11.20 -8.25
N ALA A 178 5.10 -10.36 -7.22
CA ALA A 178 4.14 -10.16 -6.12
C ALA A 178 3.84 -11.39 -5.24
N GLY A 179 4.53 -12.51 -5.44
CA GLY A 179 4.47 -13.69 -4.57
C GLY A 179 5.14 -13.44 -3.21
N LYS A 180 4.53 -13.93 -2.14
CA LYS A 180 5.11 -13.85 -0.79
C LYS A 180 5.98 -15.08 -0.53
N VAL A 181 7.28 -14.88 -0.30
CA VAL A 181 8.18 -15.97 0.11
C VAL A 181 7.92 -16.32 1.57
N VAL A 182 7.63 -17.58 1.85
CA VAL A 182 7.30 -18.07 3.18
C VAL A 182 8.31 -19.12 3.60
N VAL A 183 8.90 -18.92 4.78
CA VAL A 183 9.71 -19.92 5.48
C VAL A 183 8.86 -20.48 6.61
N ILE A 184 8.68 -21.80 6.63
CA ILE A 184 7.93 -22.48 7.68
C ILE A 184 8.86 -22.69 8.88
N GLY A 185 8.44 -22.22 10.05
CA GLY A 185 9.11 -22.51 11.32
C GLY A 185 9.03 -24.00 11.67
N GLU A 186 10.01 -24.49 12.43
CA GLU A 186 9.96 -25.82 13.04
C GLU A 186 9.02 -25.87 14.24
#